data_AF-A0A653R4P0-F1
#
_entry.id   AF-A0A653R4P0-F1
#
_cell.length_a   1.000
_cell.length_b   1.000
_cell.length_c   1.000
_cell.angle_alpha   90.00
_cell.angle_beta   90.00
_cell.angle_gamma   90.00
#
_symmetry.space_group_name_H-M   'P 1'
#
loop_
_entity.id
_entity.type
_entity.pdbx_description
1 polymer ?
#
loop_
_entity_poly.entity_id
_entity_poly.type
_entity_poly.pdbx_seq_one_letter_code
_entity_poly.pdbx_strand_id
1 'polypeptide(L)'
;MLVSFTRLCTVFAKKSDIGSHIDHFKQGVNETSMKYQKVQKPIDEREKLRKFRELDDAFAQALRQLDDPESGFDIPTGPPVRSLAALEQEDLESQQEEQQQERERIFKQRFEALLSEYGVDHYDLAELIEALLGYGVWQQDVVPAASTSKTP
;
A
#
# COMPACT_ATOMS: atom_id res chain seq x y z
N MET A 1 12.59 40.96 33.81
CA MET A 1 12.00 39.83 33.07
C MET A 1 12.75 39.71 31.75
N LEU A 2 13.88 38.99 31.76
CA LEU A 2 14.10 37.71 31.03
C LEU A 2 14.01 37.85 29.50
N VAL A 3 15.02 38.44 28.84
CA VAL A 3 16.13 37.81 28.07
C VAL A 3 15.77 36.68 27.08
N SER A 4 15.90 37.02 25.79
CA SER A 4 16.71 36.35 24.75
C SER A 4 16.38 34.93 24.31
N PHE A 5 15.62 34.81 23.23
CA PHE A 5 15.53 33.60 22.40
C PHE A 5 16.40 33.73 21.14
N THR A 6 17.71 33.67 21.32
CA THR A 6 18.68 33.48 20.24
C THR A 6 19.76 32.51 20.72
N ARG A 7 19.41 31.22 20.77
CA ARG A 7 20.41 30.15 20.81
C ARG A 7 19.79 28.80 20.46
N LEU A 8 19.90 28.42 19.19
CA LEU A 8 20.06 27.01 18.86
C LEU A 8 21.16 26.88 17.81
N CYS A 9 22.38 26.90 18.35
CA CYS A 9 23.59 26.54 17.63
C CYS A 9 23.53 25.05 17.26
N THR A 10 23.53 24.78 15.96
CA THR A 10 24.53 23.92 15.29
C THR A 10 25.16 22.82 16.18
N VAL A 11 24.57 21.63 16.16
CA VAL A 11 25.28 20.38 16.52
C VAL A 11 24.90 19.30 15.52
N PHE A 12 25.58 19.26 14.36
CA PHE A 12 26.07 18.01 13.77
C PHE A 12 27.03 18.32 12.60
N ALA A 13 28.30 18.56 12.92
CA ALA A 13 29.39 18.57 11.95
C ALA A 13 30.50 17.64 12.47
N LYS A 14 30.65 16.48 11.84
CA LYS A 14 31.84 15.59 11.82
C LYS A 14 31.50 14.44 10.87
N LYS A 15 31.91 14.46 9.60
CA LYS A 15 33.26 14.16 9.07
C LYS A 15 33.89 12.95 9.74
N SER A 16 33.62 11.78 9.18
CA SER A 16 34.38 10.55 9.37
C SER A 16 35.14 10.24 8.09
N ASP A 17 36.33 10.85 7.99
CA ASP A 17 37.47 10.25 7.28
C ASP A 17 38.25 9.46 8.34
N ILE A 18 38.29 8.14 8.19
CA ILE A 18 39.23 7.22 8.83
C ILE A 18 39.73 6.39 7.64
N GLY A 19 40.90 6.71 7.07
CA GLY A 19 42.17 6.25 7.62
C GLY A 19 42.28 4.75 7.35
N SER A 20 42.70 4.34 6.16
CA SER A 20 44.08 3.89 5.91
C SER A 20 44.62 3.01 7.04
N HIS A 21 44.87 1.72 6.71
CA HIS A 21 46.02 0.92 7.11
C HIS A 21 45.61 -0.55 7.33
N ILE A 22 45.59 -1.33 6.25
CA ILE A 22 45.69 -2.78 6.36
C ILE A 22 47.10 -3.12 5.89
N ASP A 23 47.97 -3.35 6.86
CA ASP A 23 49.31 -3.87 6.63
C ASP A 23 49.26 -5.24 5.96
N HIS A 24 50.07 -5.35 4.91
CA HIS A 24 50.89 -6.52 4.57
C HIS A 24 50.44 -7.89 5.11
N PHE A 25 49.51 -8.52 4.40
CA PHE A 25 49.46 -9.99 4.35
C PHE A 25 50.36 -10.47 3.22
N LYS A 26 51.66 -10.61 3.51
CA LYS A 26 52.54 -11.46 2.70
C LYS A 26 52.23 -12.92 3.04
N GLN A 27 51.57 -13.63 2.14
CA GLN A 27 51.85 -15.05 1.98
C GLN A 27 51.70 -15.44 0.52
N GLY A 28 52.85 -15.78 -0.07
CA GLY A 28 52.93 -16.32 -1.42
C GLY A 28 52.15 -17.62 -1.49
N VAL A 29 51.26 -17.71 -2.47
CA VAL A 29 50.69 -18.96 -2.93
C VAL A 29 50.45 -18.82 -4.42
N ASN A 30 51.23 -19.60 -5.17
CA ASN A 30 51.03 -20.08 -6.53
C ASN A 30 50.44 -19.11 -7.57
N GLU A 31 51.38 -18.57 -8.35
CA GLU A 31 51.30 -18.37 -9.78
C GLU A 31 50.57 -19.55 -10.48
N THR A 32 49.26 -19.45 -10.64
CA THR A 32 48.49 -20.26 -11.59
C THR A 32 47.52 -19.35 -12.34
N SER A 33 48.02 -18.81 -13.44
CA SER A 33 47.31 -18.67 -14.71
C SER A 33 45.85 -18.21 -14.59
N MET A 34 45.61 -16.91 -14.82
CA MET A 34 44.32 -16.42 -15.30
C MET A 34 44.09 -17.03 -16.70
N LYS A 35 43.71 -18.32 -16.72
CA LYS A 35 43.35 -19.05 -17.94
C LYS A 35 42.08 -18.41 -18.44
N TYR A 36 42.24 -17.60 -19.48
CA TYR A 36 41.22 -17.19 -20.43
C TYR A 36 39.79 -17.36 -19.90
N GLN A 37 39.24 -16.29 -19.33
CA GLN A 37 37.79 -16.14 -19.24
C GLN A 37 37.24 -16.44 -20.64
N LYS A 38 36.61 -17.61 -20.82
CA LYS A 38 35.94 -17.97 -22.07
C LYS A 38 34.98 -16.82 -22.35
N VAL A 39 35.31 -16.01 -23.35
CA VAL A 39 34.35 -15.11 -24.00
C VAL A 39 33.20 -16.03 -24.37
N GLN A 40 32.10 -15.94 -23.62
CA GLN A 40 30.89 -16.68 -23.86
C GLN A 40 30.57 -16.44 -25.33
N LYS A 41 30.55 -17.51 -26.14
CA LYS A 41 30.15 -17.40 -27.53
C LYS A 41 28.81 -16.65 -27.52
N PRO A 42 28.64 -15.59 -28.33
CA PRO A 42 27.33 -14.95 -28.45
C PRO A 42 26.37 -16.06 -28.82
N ILE A 43 25.48 -16.37 -27.88
CA ILE A 43 24.64 -17.55 -27.99
C ILE A 43 23.72 -17.31 -29.17
N ASP A 44 23.85 -18.14 -30.19
CA ASP A 44 23.10 -17.99 -31.43
C ASP A 44 21.61 -18.08 -31.09
N GLU A 45 20.76 -17.39 -31.83
CA GLU A 45 19.33 -17.31 -31.51
C GLU A 45 18.69 -18.71 -31.46
N ARG A 46 19.22 -19.63 -32.28
CA ARG A 46 18.86 -21.05 -32.28
C ARG A 46 19.25 -21.78 -30.99
N GLU A 47 20.35 -21.40 -30.35
CA GLU A 47 20.78 -21.96 -29.07
C GLU A 47 19.99 -21.37 -27.90
N LYS A 48 19.55 -20.11 -27.99
CA LYS A 48 18.57 -19.53 -27.04
C LYS A 48 17.24 -20.27 -27.11
N LEU A 49 16.71 -20.50 -28.31
CA LEU A 49 15.45 -21.24 -28.49
C LEU A 49 15.55 -22.67 -27.97
N ARG A 50 16.70 -23.32 -28.14
CA ARG A 50 16.95 -24.65 -27.57
C ARG A 50 16.94 -24.61 -26.03
N LYS A 51 17.69 -23.68 -25.42
CA LYS A 51 17.74 -23.52 -23.96
C LYS A 51 16.39 -23.14 -23.37
N PHE A 52 15.63 -22.26 -24.05
CA PHE A 52 14.29 -21.90 -23.61
C PHE A 52 13.39 -23.13 -23.60
N ARG A 53 13.44 -23.95 -24.65
CA ARG A 53 12.67 -25.20 -24.71
C ARG A 53 13.08 -26.20 -23.63
N GLU A 54 14.38 -26.39 -23.43
CA GLU A 54 14.91 -27.26 -22.36
C GLU A 54 14.49 -26.76 -20.97
N LEU A 55 14.49 -25.45 -20.75
CA LEU A 55 14.03 -24.84 -19.49
C LEU A 55 12.51 -24.95 -19.32
N ASP A 56 11.74 -24.78 -20.39
CA ASP A 56 10.28 -24.89 -20.39
C ASP A 56 9.85 -26.34 -20.12
N ASP A 57 10.53 -27.32 -20.74
CA ASP A 57 10.32 -28.75 -20.48
C ASP A 57 10.66 -29.11 -19.02
N ALA A 58 11.77 -28.57 -18.49
CA ALA A 58 12.17 -28.75 -17.09
C ALA A 58 11.18 -28.09 -16.12
N PHE A 59 10.64 -26.92 -16.48
CA PHE A 59 9.65 -26.21 -15.68
C PHE A 59 8.30 -26.95 -15.66
N ALA A 60 7.86 -27.43 -16.82
CA ALA A 60 6.67 -28.27 -16.93
C ALA A 60 6.81 -29.60 -16.18
N GLN A 61 8.03 -30.13 -16.07
CA GLN A 61 8.32 -31.31 -15.26
C GLN A 61 8.28 -30.98 -13.75
N ALA A 62 8.84 -29.84 -13.34
CA ALA A 62 8.78 -29.37 -11.95
C ALA A 62 7.33 -29.11 -11.50
N LEU A 63 6.48 -28.50 -12.34
CA LEU A 63 5.05 -28.30 -12.04
C LEU A 63 4.30 -29.63 -11.86
N ARG A 64 4.53 -30.62 -12.73
CA ARG A 64 3.94 -31.96 -12.61
C ARG A 64 4.38 -32.71 -11.35
N GLN A 65 5.60 -32.43 -10.86
CA GLN A 65 6.10 -33.00 -9.62
C GLN A 65 5.49 -32.31 -8.39
N LEU A 66 5.30 -30.99 -8.43
CA LEU A 66 4.60 -30.23 -7.38
C LEU A 66 3.14 -30.65 -7.19
N ASP A 67 2.48 -31.13 -8.24
CA ASP A 67 1.11 -31.68 -8.18
C ASP A 67 1.04 -33.13 -7.61
N ASP A 68 2.18 -33.79 -7.41
CA ASP A 68 2.26 -35.12 -6.80
C ASP A 68 2.40 -35.00 -5.26
N PRO A 69 1.39 -35.42 -4.47
CA PRO A 69 1.37 -35.24 -3.02
C PRO A 69 2.46 -36.05 -2.28
N GLU A 70 3.12 -36.99 -2.95
CA GLU A 70 4.24 -37.78 -2.39
C GLU A 70 5.63 -37.19 -2.75
N SER A 71 5.69 -36.09 -3.52
CA SER A 71 6.95 -35.41 -3.80
C SER A 71 7.41 -34.67 -2.54
N GLY A 72 8.39 -35.24 -1.85
CA GLY A 72 8.99 -34.68 -0.62
C GLY A 72 9.82 -33.42 -0.83
N PHE A 73 9.32 -32.43 -1.59
CA PHE A 73 9.92 -31.12 -1.66
C PHE A 73 9.59 -30.36 -0.38
N ASP A 74 10.57 -30.25 0.51
CA ASP A 74 10.58 -29.34 1.65
C ASP A 74 10.80 -27.91 1.11
N ILE A 75 9.85 -27.39 0.32
CA ILE A 75 9.86 -26.00 -0.12
C ILE A 75 9.58 -25.19 1.15
N PRO A 76 10.50 -24.31 1.59
CA PRO A 76 10.20 -23.36 2.63
C PRO A 76 9.20 -22.37 2.02
N THR A 77 7.95 -22.77 2.00
CA THR A 77 6.83 -21.89 1.69
C THR A 77 6.94 -20.77 2.72
N GLY A 78 7.14 -19.56 2.22
CA GLY A 78 7.21 -18.38 3.06
C GLY A 78 5.96 -18.25 3.93
N PRO A 79 5.95 -17.26 4.85
CA PRO A 79 4.82 -17.01 5.73
C PRO A 79 3.50 -17.08 4.95
N PRO A 80 2.44 -17.67 5.52
CA PRO A 80 1.21 -17.96 4.79
C PRO A 80 0.77 -16.73 4.01
N VAL A 81 0.84 -16.85 2.69
CA VAL A 81 0.45 -15.79 1.76
C VAL A 81 -1.03 -15.58 2.00
N ARG A 82 -1.40 -14.40 2.51
CA ARG A 82 -2.81 -14.00 2.64
C ARG A 82 -3.47 -14.22 1.28
N SER A 83 -4.59 -14.92 1.26
CA SER A 83 -5.33 -15.21 0.02
C SER A 83 -5.51 -13.92 -0.76
N LEU A 84 -5.23 -13.91 -2.08
CA LEU A 84 -5.41 -12.72 -2.93
C LEU A 84 -6.82 -12.12 -2.77
N ALA A 85 -7.83 -12.97 -2.61
CA ALA A 85 -9.21 -12.55 -2.32
C ALA A 85 -9.37 -11.74 -1.02
N ALA A 86 -8.57 -12.02 0.01
CA ALA A 86 -8.62 -11.27 1.26
C ALA A 86 -7.98 -9.88 1.12
N LEU A 87 -6.93 -9.74 0.30
CA LEU A 87 -6.35 -8.43 -0.03
C LEU A 87 -7.30 -7.59 -0.89
N GLU A 88 -7.89 -8.19 -1.93
CA GLU A 88 -8.87 -7.48 -2.78
C GLU A 88 -10.08 -7.00 -1.97
N GLN A 89 -10.52 -7.79 -0.97
CA GLN A 89 -11.61 -7.39 -0.10
C GLN A 89 -11.23 -6.21 0.81
N GLU A 90 -10.03 -6.23 1.42
CA GLU A 90 -9.51 -5.13 2.24
C GLU A 90 -9.36 -3.83 1.43
N ASP A 91 -8.89 -3.93 0.17
CA ASP A 91 -8.76 -2.78 -0.74
C ASP A 91 -10.14 -2.20 -1.13
N LEU A 92 -11.16 -3.04 -1.27
CA LEU A 92 -12.53 -2.59 -1.55
C LEU A 92 -13.19 -1.94 -0.33
N GLU A 93 -12.99 -2.51 0.86
CA GLU A 93 -13.49 -1.97 2.12
C GLU A 93 -12.87 -0.59 2.40
N SER A 94 -11.55 -0.46 2.29
CA SER A 94 -10.86 0.82 2.47
C SER A 94 -11.30 1.88 1.45
N GLN A 95 -11.44 1.53 0.17
CA GLN A 95 -11.97 2.44 -0.83
C GLN A 95 -13.42 2.88 -0.54
N GLN A 96 -14.26 2.00 0.00
CA GLN A 96 -15.62 2.35 0.38
C GLN A 96 -15.64 3.30 1.57
N GLU A 97 -14.81 3.05 2.59
CA GLU A 97 -14.68 3.93 3.74
C GLU A 97 -14.20 5.33 3.33
N GLU A 98 -13.19 5.42 2.47
CA GLU A 98 -12.70 6.70 1.93
C GLU A 98 -13.79 7.47 1.18
N GLN A 99 -14.56 6.78 0.33
CA GLN A 99 -15.68 7.39 -0.39
C GLN A 99 -16.78 7.87 0.56
N GLN A 100 -17.09 7.12 1.62
CA GLN A 100 -18.07 7.53 2.62
C GLN A 100 -17.61 8.76 3.38
N GLN A 101 -16.34 8.80 3.80
CA GLN A 101 -15.76 9.95 4.48
C GLN A 101 -15.80 11.20 3.59
N GLU A 102 -15.47 11.08 2.31
CA GLU A 102 -15.49 12.22 1.41
C GLU A 102 -16.92 12.76 1.18
N ARG A 103 -17.90 11.85 1.03
CA ARG A 103 -19.31 12.24 0.96
C ARG A 103 -19.78 12.97 2.22
N GLU A 104 -19.37 12.48 3.39
CA GLU A 104 -19.71 13.11 4.67
C GLU A 104 -19.05 14.49 4.81
N ARG A 105 -17.79 14.64 4.39
CA ARG A 105 -17.08 15.94 4.38
C ARG A 105 -17.80 16.96 3.50
N ILE A 106 -18.13 16.58 2.27
CA ILE A 106 -18.85 17.45 1.33
C ILE A 106 -20.23 17.82 1.89
N PHE A 107 -20.94 16.85 2.48
CA PHE A 107 -22.24 17.09 3.12
C PHE A 107 -22.10 18.11 4.26
N LYS A 108 -21.18 17.88 5.20
CA LYS A 108 -20.94 18.79 6.33
C LYS A 108 -20.60 20.20 5.84
N GLN A 109 -19.69 20.33 4.88
CA GLN A 109 -19.32 21.64 4.35
C GLN A 109 -20.52 22.39 3.75
N ARG A 110 -21.34 21.69 2.96
CA ARG A 110 -22.55 22.29 2.35
C ARG A 110 -23.61 22.62 3.38
N PHE A 111 -23.77 21.77 4.39
CA PHE A 111 -24.71 21.96 5.48
C PHE A 111 -24.34 23.18 6.33
N GLU A 112 -23.08 23.29 6.74
CA GLU A 112 -22.56 24.45 7.48
C GLU A 112 -22.71 25.75 6.67
N ALA A 113 -22.37 25.72 5.38
CA ALA A 113 -22.57 26.86 4.50
C ALA A 113 -24.05 27.27 4.42
N LEU A 114 -24.95 26.30 4.32
CA LEU A 114 -26.39 26.54 4.28
C LEU A 114 -26.90 27.17 5.58
N LEU A 115 -26.48 26.66 6.75
CA LEU A 115 -26.87 27.25 8.04
C LEU A 115 -26.39 28.70 8.16
N SER A 116 -25.16 28.96 7.73
CA SER A 116 -24.60 30.32 7.75
C SER A 116 -25.33 31.28 6.82
N GLU A 117 -25.79 30.83 5.65
CA GLU A 117 -26.52 31.65 4.67
C GLU A 117 -27.89 32.09 5.20
N TYR A 118 -28.60 31.17 5.87
CA TYR A 118 -29.92 31.45 6.44
C TYR A 118 -29.85 32.03 7.86
N GLY A 119 -28.64 32.16 8.42
CA GLY A 119 -28.43 32.67 9.78
C GLY A 119 -29.04 31.80 10.87
N VAL A 120 -29.12 30.48 10.64
CA VAL A 120 -29.68 29.50 11.58
C VAL A 120 -28.55 28.87 12.38
N ASP A 121 -28.65 28.87 13.70
CA ASP A 121 -27.69 28.18 14.56
C ASP A 121 -28.02 26.67 14.70
N HIS A 122 -27.01 25.87 15.03
CA HIS A 122 -27.18 24.43 15.24
C HIS A 122 -28.16 24.12 16.36
N TYR A 123 -28.18 24.94 17.43
CA TYR A 123 -29.08 24.75 18.55
C TYR A 123 -30.54 24.97 18.14
N ASP A 124 -30.82 26.05 17.42
CA ASP A 124 -32.18 26.39 16.97
C ASP A 124 -32.73 25.34 15.99
N LEU A 125 -31.88 24.84 15.10
CA LEU A 125 -32.26 23.76 14.20
C LEU A 125 -32.53 22.46 14.97
N ALA A 126 -31.72 22.13 15.97
CA ALA A 126 -31.94 20.94 16.79
C ALA A 126 -33.27 21.02 17.54
N GLU A 127 -33.59 22.16 18.16
CA GLU A 127 -34.87 22.38 18.84
C GLU A 127 -36.05 22.25 17.87
N LEU A 128 -35.92 22.78 16.65
CA LEU A 128 -36.94 22.63 15.61
C LEU A 128 -37.12 21.15 15.21
N ILE A 129 -36.04 20.41 14.99
CA ILE A 129 -36.10 18.99 14.62
C ILE A 129 -36.74 18.18 15.75
N GLU A 130 -36.33 18.39 16.99
CA GLU A 130 -36.91 17.73 18.17
C GLU A 130 -38.39 18.04 18.32
N ALA A 131 -38.80 19.29 18.11
CA ALA A 131 -40.21 19.67 18.10
C ALA A 131 -40.97 18.93 17.00
N LEU A 132 -40.48 18.90 15.76
CA LEU A 132 -41.13 18.23 14.64
C LEU A 132 -41.26 16.71 14.83
N LEU A 133 -40.25 16.08 15.44
CA LEU A 133 -40.29 14.67 15.86
C LEU A 133 -41.29 14.46 17.00
N GLY A 134 -41.29 15.35 18.00
CA GLY A 134 -42.20 15.30 19.15
C GLY A 134 -43.67 15.47 18.78
N TYR A 135 -43.97 16.30 17.78
CA TYR A 135 -45.31 16.44 17.20
C TYR A 135 -45.68 15.30 16.24
N GLY A 136 -44.75 14.37 15.96
CA GLY A 136 -44.97 13.23 15.07
C GLY A 136 -45.13 13.62 13.60
N VAL A 137 -44.72 14.84 13.22
CA VAL A 137 -44.75 15.32 11.83
C VAL A 137 -43.61 14.68 11.04
N TRP A 138 -42.45 14.48 11.68
CA TRP A 138 -41.30 13.76 11.14
C TRP A 138 -41.10 12.43 11.88
N GLN A 139 -40.51 11.43 11.20
CA GLN A 139 -40.09 10.17 11.81
C GLN A 139 -38.57 10.03 11.75
N GLN A 140 -37.97 9.53 12.83
CA GLN A 140 -36.52 9.51 13.04
C GLN A 140 -35.77 8.66 12.00
N ASP A 141 -36.39 7.58 11.50
CA ASP A 141 -35.75 6.59 10.63
C ASP A 141 -36.32 6.57 9.20
N VAL A 142 -37.19 7.53 8.87
CA VAL A 142 -37.77 7.62 7.53
C VAL A 142 -37.17 8.83 6.85
N VAL A 143 -36.28 8.59 5.88
CA VAL A 143 -35.87 9.63 4.95
C VAL A 143 -37.15 10.10 4.26
N PRO A 144 -37.56 11.39 4.40
CA PRO A 144 -38.77 11.86 3.76
C PRO A 144 -38.59 11.63 2.26
N ALA A 145 -39.31 10.63 1.73
CA ALA A 145 -39.22 10.26 0.34
C ALA A 145 -39.55 11.50 -0.47
N ALA A 146 -38.60 11.97 -1.28
CA ALA A 146 -38.87 12.99 -2.29
C ALA A 146 -40.09 12.50 -3.05
N SER A 147 -41.23 13.18 -2.85
CA SER A 147 -42.52 12.75 -3.37
C SER A 147 -42.42 12.71 -4.90
N THR A 148 -42.18 11.52 -5.44
CA THR A 148 -42.32 11.27 -6.87
C THR A 148 -43.83 11.26 -7.14
N SER A 149 -44.42 12.45 -7.28
CA SER A 149 -45.75 12.60 -7.84
C SER A 149 -45.69 12.17 -9.31
N LYS A 150 -45.78 10.86 -9.55
CA LYS A 150 -46.09 10.31 -10.86
C LYS A 150 -47.57 10.54 -11.08
N THR A 151 -47.88 11.68 -11.69
CA THR A 151 -49.23 12.02 -12.16
C THR A 151 -49.61 11.04 -13.29
N PRO A 152 -50.83 10.46 -13.28
CA PRO A 152 -51.29 9.50 -14.30
C PRO A 152 -51.41 10.10 -15.69
#